data_AF-A0A528V3Q0-F1
#
_entry.id   AF-A0A528V3Q0-F1
#
_cell.length_a   1.000
_cell.length_b   1.000
_cell.length_c   1.000
_cell.angle_alpha   90.00
_cell.angle_beta   90.00
_cell.angle_gamma   90.00
#
_symmetry.space_group_name_H-M   'P 1'
#
loop_
_entity.id
_entity.type
_entity.pdbx_description
1 polymer ?
#
loop_
_entity_poly.entity_id
_entity_poly.type
_entity_poly.pdbx_seq_one_letter_code
_entity_poly.pdbx_strand_id
1 'polypeptide(L)'
;LLPIARQHQVAALSYSSLALGLLSGAIDPAREFSGDDQRKDNPRFSQANRRKVAALKHALTPVAEVHQASMAQIVIAWTLAQPGITFA
;
A
#
# COMPACT_ATOMS: atom_id res chain seq x y z
N LEU A 1 -10.49 -3.81 14.85
CA LEU A 1 -9.41 -4.35 15.73
C LEU A 1 -8.62 -3.25 16.42
N LEU A 2 -8.12 -2.23 15.71
CA LEU A 2 -7.24 -1.19 16.28
C LEU A 2 -7.77 -0.49 17.54
N PRO A 3 -9.06 -0.08 17.65
CA PRO A 3 -9.56 0.55 18.88
C PRO A 3 -9.49 -0.37 20.11
N ILE A 4 -9.86 -1.64 19.93
CA ILE A 4 -9.82 -2.67 20.99
C ILE A 4 -8.37 -2.98 21.37
N ALA A 5 -7.48 -3.16 20.39
CA ALA A 5 -6.07 -3.39 20.65
C ALA A 5 -5.46 -2.23 21.46
N ARG A 6 -5.77 -0.98 21.09
CA ARG A 6 -5.32 0.20 21.83
C ARG A 6 -5.87 0.26 23.26
N GLN A 7 -7.16 -0.05 23.46
CA GLN A 7 -7.78 -0.08 24.79
C GLN A 7 -7.09 -1.07 25.73
N HIS A 8 -6.65 -2.22 25.20
CA HIS A 8 -6.00 -3.28 25.98
C HIS A 8 -4.46 -3.25 25.92
N GLN A 9 -3.86 -2.16 25.42
CA GLN A 9 -2.40 -2.00 25.30
C GLN A 9 -1.72 -3.12 24.48
N VAL A 10 -2.43 -3.63 23.47
CA VAL A 10 -1.92 -4.64 22.54
C VAL A 10 -1.31 -3.95 21.32
N ALA A 11 -0.08 -4.32 20.98
CA ALA A 11 0.59 -3.85 19.77
C ALA A 11 -0.09 -4.39 18.51
N ALA A 12 -0.13 -3.59 17.44
CA ALA A 12 -0.72 -3.99 16.16
C ALA A 12 0.30 -3.82 15.02
N LEU A 13 0.61 -4.94 14.38
CA LEU A 13 1.42 -4.99 13.15
C LEU A 13 0.50 -4.94 11.93
N SER A 14 0.67 -3.92 11.09
CA SER A 14 0.07 -3.88 9.76
C SER A 14 0.82 -4.83 8.83
N TYR A 15 0.31 -6.05 8.67
CA TYR A 15 0.85 -6.98 7.69
C TYR A 15 0.40 -6.61 6.28
N SER A 16 1.31 -6.70 5.30
CA SER A 16 1.06 -6.41 3.89
C SER A 16 0.57 -4.97 3.63
N SER A 17 1.20 -3.98 4.28
CA SER A 17 0.94 -2.53 4.11
C SER A 17 0.98 -2.05 2.65
N LEU A 18 1.73 -2.75 1.77
CA LEU A 18 1.82 -2.45 0.34
C LEU A 18 0.91 -3.31 -0.55
N ALA A 19 0.02 -4.12 0.03
CA ALA A 19 -0.93 -5.00 -0.67
C ALA A 19 -0.29 -5.85 -1.78
N LEU A 20 0.64 -6.75 -1.42
CA LEU A 20 1.42 -7.58 -2.37
C LEU A 20 2.14 -6.77 -3.47
N GLY A 21 2.60 -5.57 -3.11
CA GLY A 21 3.32 -4.65 -3.98
C GLY A 21 2.44 -3.76 -4.85
N LEU A 22 1.10 -3.85 -4.77
CA LEU A 22 0.21 -2.96 -5.52
C LEU A 22 0.47 -1.48 -5.20
N LEU A 23 0.69 -1.15 -3.93
CA LEU A 23 0.87 0.24 -3.48
C LEU A 23 2.35 0.67 -3.42
N SER A 24 3.28 -0.13 -3.96
CA SER A 24 4.71 0.23 -3.93
C SER A 24 5.10 1.29 -4.98
N GLY A 25 4.25 1.47 -6.01
CA GLY A 25 4.55 2.29 -7.18
C GLY A 25 5.34 1.57 -8.29
N ALA A 26 5.61 0.27 -8.11
CA ALA A 26 6.33 -0.57 -9.08
C ALA A 26 5.43 -1.35 -10.06
N ILE A 27 4.13 -1.48 -9.78
CA ILE A 27 3.19 -2.20 -10.64
C ILE A 27 2.55 -1.22 -11.64
N ASP A 28 2.96 -1.33 -12.89
CA ASP A 28 2.43 -0.55 -14.00
C ASP A 28 1.03 -1.04 -14.46
N PRO A 29 0.15 -0.16 -14.97
CA PRO A 29 -1.13 -0.55 -15.57
C PRO A 29 -1.05 -1.57 -16.72
N ALA A 30 0.08 -1.70 -17.41
CA ALA A 30 0.32 -2.69 -18.46
C ALA A 30 0.92 -4.01 -17.94
N ARG A 31 1.30 -4.10 -16.65
CA ARG A 31 1.87 -5.33 -16.06
C ARG A 31 0.97 -6.55 -16.32
N GLU A 32 1.54 -7.63 -16.83
CA GLU A 32 0.85 -8.91 -16.91
C GLU A 32 1.35 -9.84 -15.80
N PHE A 33 0.41 -10.55 -15.18
CA PHE A 33 0.67 -11.59 -14.20
C PHE A 33 0.35 -12.93 -14.87
N SER A 34 1.23 -13.91 -14.73
CA SER A 34 1.14 -15.20 -15.43
C SER A 34 1.51 -16.35 -14.49
N GLY A 35 1.33 -17.59 -14.97
CA GLY A 35 1.65 -18.78 -14.19
C GLY A 35 0.82 -18.89 -12.91
N ASP A 36 1.53 -19.15 -11.81
CA ASP A 36 1.01 -19.35 -10.44
C ASP A 36 1.00 -18.08 -9.59
N ASP A 37 1.20 -16.89 -10.19
CA ASP A 37 1.12 -15.63 -9.46
C ASP A 37 -0.29 -15.39 -8.91
N GLN A 38 -0.43 -15.39 -7.59
CA GLN A 38 -1.70 -15.17 -6.86
C GLN A 38 -2.42 -13.85 -7.22
N ARG A 39 -1.75 -12.91 -7.89
CA ARG A 39 -2.33 -11.63 -8.33
C ARG A 39 -3.06 -11.75 -9.67
N LYS A 40 -2.79 -12.78 -10.46
CA LYS A 40 -3.31 -12.96 -11.83
C LYS A 40 -4.83 -12.85 -11.91
N ASP A 41 -5.52 -13.64 -11.09
CA ASP A 41 -6.99 -13.72 -11.10
C ASP A 41 -7.63 -12.89 -9.98
N ASN A 42 -6.83 -12.08 -9.27
CA ASN A 42 -7.30 -11.25 -8.17
C ASN A 42 -7.86 -9.91 -8.70
N PRO A 43 -9.16 -9.60 -8.51
CA PRO A 43 -9.77 -8.37 -9.01
C PRO A 43 -9.10 -7.08 -8.54
N ARG A 44 -8.40 -7.11 -7.39
CA ARG A 44 -7.62 -5.99 -6.87
C ARG A 44 -6.49 -5.57 -7.83
N PHE A 45 -5.96 -6.51 -8.61
CA PHE A 45 -4.88 -6.32 -9.59
C PHE A 45 -5.38 -6.15 -11.02
N SER A 46 -6.69 -6.02 -11.23
CA SER A 46 -7.25 -5.69 -12.55
C SER A 46 -6.60 -4.43 -13.13
N GLN A 47 -6.52 -4.35 -14.46
CA GLN A 47 -5.94 -3.19 -15.14
C GLN A 47 -6.64 -1.87 -14.72
N ALA A 48 -7.97 -1.90 -14.55
CA ALA A 48 -8.74 -0.75 -14.06
C ALA A 48 -8.27 -0.27 -12.68
N ASN A 49 -8.01 -1.19 -11.74
CA ASN A 49 -7.50 -0.83 -10.41
C ASN A 49 -6.04 -0.38 -10.45
N ARG A 50 -5.20 -0.97 -11.32
CA ARG A 50 -3.82 -0.50 -11.50
C ARG A 50 -3.74 0.92 -12.08
N ARG A 51 -4.68 1.32 -12.95
CA ARG A 51 -4.81 2.72 -13.41
C ARG A 51 -5.16 3.67 -12.25
N LYS A 52 -6.05 3.28 -11.34
CA LYS A 52 -6.36 4.08 -10.14
C LYS A 52 -5.14 4.24 -9.24
N VAL A 53 -4.35 3.18 -9.08
CA VAL A 53 -3.10 3.23 -8.30
C VAL A 53 -2.04 4.10 -8.97
N ALA A 54 -1.95 4.08 -10.31
CA ALA A 54 -1.09 5.00 -11.04
C ALA A 54 -1.50 6.47 -10.84
N ALA A 55 -2.80 6.76 -10.81
CA ALA A 55 -3.30 8.09 -10.46
C ALA A 55 -2.97 8.47 -9.00
N LEU A 56 -3.06 7.52 -8.06
CA LEU A 56 -2.60 7.73 -6.68
C LEU A 56 -1.10 8.04 -6.62
N LYS A 57 -0.26 7.31 -7.38
CA LYS A 57 1.18 7.58 -7.47
C LYS A 57 1.45 9.03 -7.88
N HIS A 58 0.74 9.52 -8.89
CA HIS A 58 0.85 10.91 -9.34
C HIS A 58 0.39 11.91 -8.26
N ALA A 59 -0.72 11.63 -7.58
CA ALA A 59 -1.20 12.48 -6.49
C ALA A 59 -0.25 12.53 -5.29
N LEU A 60 0.54 11.48 -5.05
CA LEU A 60 1.54 11.42 -3.98
C LEU A 60 2.88 12.06 -4.37
N THR A 61 3.12 12.37 -5.64
CA THR A 61 4.40 12.94 -6.12
C THR A 61 4.85 14.16 -5.33
N PRO A 62 4.02 15.18 -5.05
CA PRO A 62 4.47 16.37 -4.31
C PRO A 62 4.98 16.04 -2.90
N VAL A 63 4.32 15.09 -2.21
CA VAL A 63 4.72 14.65 -0.86
C VAL A 63 6.01 13.83 -0.93
N ALA A 64 6.09 12.93 -1.90
CA ALA A 64 7.27 12.12 -2.16
C ALA A 64 8.52 12.99 -2.45
N GLU A 65 8.37 14.05 -3.24
CA GLU A 65 9.46 14.98 -3.58
C GLU A 65 9.94 15.77 -2.36
N VAL A 66 9.02 16.32 -1.55
CA VAL A 66 9.36 17.05 -0.32
C VAL A 66 10.16 16.18 0.65
N HIS A 67 9.82 14.91 0.76
CA HIS A 67 10.45 13.98 1.70
C HIS A 67 11.57 13.13 1.09
N GLN A 68 11.92 13.34 -0.19
CA GLN A 68 12.87 12.50 -0.94
C GLN A 68 12.57 11.00 -0.79
N ALA A 69 11.28 10.65 -0.81
CA ALA A 69 10.79 9.33 -0.48
C ALA A 69 10.08 8.69 -1.68
N SER A 70 10.15 7.37 -1.78
CA SER A 70 9.35 6.59 -2.73
C SER A 70 7.87 6.55 -2.33
N MET A 71 6.99 6.25 -3.29
CA MET A 71 5.56 5.99 -3.01
C MET A 71 5.39 4.92 -1.92
N ALA A 72 6.19 3.85 -1.96
CA ALA A 72 6.16 2.80 -0.95
C ALA A 72 6.43 3.33 0.46
N GLN A 73 7.46 4.17 0.62
CA GLN A 73 7.80 4.80 1.90
C GLN A 73 6.68 5.74 2.38
N ILE A 74 6.08 6.52 1.47
CA ILE A 74 4.93 7.37 1.82
C ILE A 74 3.74 6.54 2.31
N VAL A 75 3.39 5.44 1.63
CA VAL A 75 2.29 4.55 2.02
C VAL A 75 2.56 3.89 3.38
N ILE A 76 3.79 3.42 3.61
CA ILE A 76 4.19 2.83 4.91
C ILE A 76 4.12 3.90 6.01
N ALA A 77 4.66 5.09 5.78
CA ALA A 77 4.61 6.18 6.76
C ALA A 77 3.17 6.59 7.09
N TRP A 78 2.29 6.70 6.08
CA TRP A 78 0.88 6.99 6.27
C TRP A 78 0.17 5.88 7.07
N THR A 79 0.53 4.62 6.83
CA THR A 79 0.01 3.46 7.56
C THR A 79 0.43 3.51 9.03
N LEU A 80 1.71 3.76 9.31
CA LEU A 80 2.22 3.93 10.67
C LEU A 80 1.60 5.11 11.42
N ALA A 81 1.19 6.17 10.71
CA ALA A 81 0.54 7.33 11.30
C ALA A 81 -0.92 7.08 11.74
N GLN A 82 -1.53 5.94 11.38
CA GLN A 82 -2.91 5.66 11.76
C GLN A 82 -3.04 5.31 13.26
N PRO A 83 -4.09 5.78 13.96
CA PRO A 83 -4.29 5.46 15.36
C PRO A 83 -4.35 3.96 15.64
N GLY A 84 -3.44 3.49 16.50
CA GLY A 84 -3.39 2.11 16.97
C GLY A 84 -2.54 1.17 16.12
N ILE A 85 -1.94 1.63 15.01
CA ILE A 85 -0.88 0.88 14.32
C ILE A 85 0.44 1.17 15.01
N THR A 86 1.19 0.12 15.36
CA THR A 86 2.49 0.25 16.05
C THR A 86 3.67 -0.17 15.18
N PHE A 87 3.45 -1.03 14.18
CA PHE A 87 4.45 -1.52 13.22
C PHE A 87 3.81 -1.70 11.83
N ALA A 88 4.60 -1.61 10.75
CA ALA A 88 4.12 -1.75 9.36
C ALA A 88 5.20 -2.25 8.39
#